data_AF-A0A8J7PX67-F1
#
_entry.id   AF-A0A8J7PX67-F1
#
_cell.length_a   1.000
_cell.length_b   1.000
_cell.length_c   1.000
_cell.angle_alpha   90.00
_cell.angle_beta   90.00
_cell.angle_gamma   90.00
#
_symmetry.space_group_name_H-M   'P 1'
#
loop_
_entity.id
_entity.type
_entity.pdbx_description
1 polymer ?
#
loop_
_entity_poly.entity_id
_entity_poly.type
_entity_poly.pdbx_seq_one_letter_code
_entity_poly.pdbx_strand_id
1 'polypeptide(L)'
;VFATFGGIYFWFPKMTGRMLDERLGKLHFWTTFIGFHTTFLVQHWLGAQGMPRRYADYLPSDGFTTLNTVSTIGAYLLGLSMLPFIYNVFYSYRYGDAVTVDDPWGFGNSLEWATSCPPPRHNFLAMPRIRSERPAFELHYPHVISQKESEKVRSYDR
;
A
#
# COMPACT_ATOMS: atom_id res chain seq x y z
N VAL A 1 0.38 -0.17 9.58
CA VAL A 1 -0.87 0.34 8.95
C VAL A 1 -0.64 0.77 7.50
N PHE A 2 0.16 1.80 7.21
CA PHE A 2 0.40 2.24 5.82
C PHE A 2 0.94 1.12 4.90
N ALA A 3 1.95 0.36 5.33
CA ALA A 3 2.45 -0.77 4.55
C ALA A 3 1.41 -1.87 4.34
N THR A 4 0.58 -2.14 5.35
CA THR A 4 -0.53 -3.09 5.25
C THR A 4 -1.54 -2.65 4.20
N PHE A 5 -1.93 -1.37 4.20
CA PHE A 5 -2.82 -0.83 3.17
C PHE A 5 -2.16 -0.85 1.80
N GLY A 6 -0.89 -0.45 1.69
CA GLY A 6 -0.14 -0.58 0.44
C GLY A 6 -0.17 -2.01 -0.11
N GLY A 7 0.03 -3.00 0.76
CA GLY A 7 -0.12 -4.41 0.40
C GLY A 7 -1.53 -4.79 -0.02
N ILE A 8 -2.56 -4.34 0.69
CA ILE A 8 -3.95 -4.60 0.29
C ILE A 8 -4.22 -4.01 -1.08
N TYR A 9 -3.93 -2.73 -1.32
CA TYR A 9 -4.13 -2.11 -2.63
C TYR A 9 -3.35 -2.83 -3.73
N PHE A 10 -2.11 -3.25 -3.47
CA PHE A 10 -1.25 -3.93 -4.43
C PHE A 10 -1.70 -5.36 -4.76
N TRP A 11 -1.99 -6.19 -3.75
CA TRP A 11 -2.34 -7.61 -3.92
C TRP A 11 -3.84 -7.89 -4.00
N PHE A 12 -4.74 -6.94 -3.74
CA PHE A 12 -6.17 -7.14 -3.89
C PHE A 12 -6.59 -7.62 -5.29
N PRO A 13 -6.14 -7.01 -6.40
CA PRO A 13 -6.46 -7.53 -7.73
C PRO A 13 -5.84 -8.90 -7.98
N LYS A 14 -4.70 -9.20 -7.35
CA LYS A 14 -4.09 -10.53 -7.44
C LYS A 14 -4.94 -11.59 -6.77
N MET A 15 -5.44 -11.31 -5.57
CA MET A 15 -6.19 -12.29 -4.78
C MET A 15 -7.65 -12.44 -5.23
N THR A 16 -8.26 -11.37 -5.74
CA THR A 16 -9.71 -11.33 -6.04
C THR A 16 -10.04 -11.25 -7.53
N GLY A 17 -9.05 -10.94 -8.38
CA GLY A 17 -9.28 -10.68 -9.81
C GLY A 17 -10.02 -9.38 -10.11
N ARG A 18 -10.10 -8.44 -9.16
CA ARG A 18 -10.79 -7.15 -9.35
C ARG A 18 -9.97 -5.97 -8.84
N MET A 19 -10.09 -4.83 -9.53
CA MET A 19 -9.42 -3.59 -9.12
C MET A 19 -10.18 -2.87 -8.00
N LEU A 20 -9.43 -2.29 -7.07
CA LEU A 20 -9.94 -1.31 -6.12
C LEU A 20 -10.14 0.05 -6.80
N ASP A 21 -11.12 0.83 -6.35
CA ASP A 21 -11.32 2.19 -6.86
C ASP A 21 -10.18 3.11 -6.38
N GLU A 22 -9.44 3.66 -7.33
CA GLU A 22 -8.31 4.59 -7.11
C GLU A 22 -8.72 5.92 -6.46
N ARG A 23 -9.92 6.43 -6.76
CA ARG A 23 -10.41 7.69 -6.17
C ARG A 23 -10.70 7.50 -4.69
N LEU A 24 -11.37 6.40 -4.34
CA LEU A 24 -11.61 6.03 -2.94
C LEU A 24 -10.31 5.67 -2.22
N GLY A 25 -9.37 5.01 -2.91
CA GLY A 25 -8.03 4.73 -2.40
C GLY A 25 -7.26 5.98 -2.02
N LYS A 26 -7.26 7.00 -2.90
CA LYS A 26 -6.65 8.30 -2.63
C LYS A 26 -7.33 9.04 -1.49
N LEU A 27 -8.66 9.00 -1.42
CA LEU A 27 -9.41 9.59 -0.30
C LEU A 27 -9.00 8.95 1.03
N HIS A 28 -8.98 7.62 1.08
CA HIS A 28 -8.53 6.86 2.25
C HIS A 28 -7.08 7.19 2.63
N PHE A 29 -6.19 7.27 1.64
CA PHE A 29 -4.78 7.63 1.88
C PHE A 29 -4.66 9.02 2.51
N TRP A 30 -5.27 10.04 1.90
CA TRP A 30 -5.14 11.42 2.38
C TRP A 30 -5.78 11.64 3.75
N THR A 31 -6.97 11.10 3.98
CA THR A 31 -7.63 11.19 5.29
C THR A 31 -6.84 10.49 6.38
N THR A 32 -6.28 9.30 6.10
CA THR A 32 -5.40 8.58 7.04
C THR A 32 -4.08 9.32 7.26
N PHE A 33 -3.46 9.84 6.21
CA PHE A 33 -2.18 10.55 6.29
C PHE A 33 -2.30 11.84 7.10
N ILE A 34 -3.31 12.67 6.78
CA ILE A 34 -3.57 13.92 7.51
C ILE A 34 -3.96 13.62 8.95
N GLY A 35 -4.92 12.70 9.17
CA GLY A 35 -5.34 12.30 10.51
C GLY A 35 -4.19 11.81 11.37
N PHE A 36 -3.31 10.97 10.80
CA PHE A 36 -2.14 10.42 11.51
C PHE A 36 -1.21 11.52 12.01
N HIS A 37 -0.85 12.47 11.13
CA HIS A 37 0.03 13.56 11.52
C HIS A 37 -0.65 14.50 12.52
N THR A 38 -1.93 14.84 12.33
CA THR A 38 -2.67 15.68 13.27
C THR A 38 -2.77 15.01 14.65
N THR A 39 -2.96 13.70 14.74
CA THR A 39 -3.02 12.98 16.01
C THR A 39 -1.68 12.92 16.72
N PHE A 40 -0.63 12.46 16.05
CA PHE A 40 0.62 12.05 16.71
C PHE A 40 1.73 13.09 16.67
N LEU A 41 1.72 14.04 15.72
CA LEU A 41 2.75 15.06 15.67
C LEU A 41 2.69 15.97 16.90
N VAL A 42 1.49 16.40 17.29
CA VAL A 42 1.26 17.24 18.48
C VAL A 42 1.66 16.55 19.79
N GLN A 43 1.63 15.21 19.82
CA GLN A 43 2.00 14.42 20.99
C GLN A 43 3.51 14.46 21.29
N HIS A 44 4.35 14.75 20.29
CA HIS A 44 5.79 14.99 20.53
C HIS A 44 6.01 16.24 21.38
N TRP A 45 5.29 17.31 21.04
CA TRP A 45 5.36 18.57 21.76
C TRP A 45 4.74 18.46 23.15
N LEU A 46 3.54 17.88 23.24
CA LEU A 46 2.83 17.67 24.50
C LEU A 46 3.63 16.76 25.46
N GLY A 47 4.30 15.72 24.96
CA GLY A 47 5.18 14.89 25.76
C GLY A 47 6.42 15.67 26.26
N ALA A 48 7.00 16.52 25.43
CA ALA A 48 8.11 17.39 25.82
C ALA A 48 7.71 18.46 26.85
N GLN A 49 6.45 18.88 26.85
CA GLN A 49 5.87 19.77 27.87
C GLN A 49 5.60 19.08 29.22
N GLY A 50 5.80 17.76 29.30
CA GLY A 50 5.80 17.04 30.57
C GLY A 50 4.53 16.23 30.86
N MET A 51 3.64 16.01 29.88
CA MET A 51 2.52 15.07 30.06
C MET A 51 2.99 13.61 29.88
N PRO A 52 3.11 12.81 30.95
CA PRO A 52 3.59 11.44 30.85
C PRO A 52 2.49 10.52 30.28
N ARG A 53 2.90 9.40 29.69
CA ARG A 53 1.97 8.40 29.16
C ARG A 53 1.12 7.77 30.28
N ARG A 54 -0.07 7.27 29.92
CA ARG A 54 -0.99 6.47 30.77
C ARG A 54 -1.68 7.25 31.90
N TYR A 55 -1.79 8.57 31.78
CA TYR A 55 -2.64 9.38 32.64
C TYR A 55 -4.08 9.37 32.11
N ALA A 56 -5.07 9.23 33.00
CA ALA A 56 -6.48 9.25 32.65
C ALA A 56 -7.05 10.66 32.62
N ASP A 57 -6.54 11.53 33.49
CA ASP A 57 -6.93 12.93 33.65
C ASP A 57 -5.70 13.84 33.82
N TYR A 58 -5.92 15.14 33.68
CA TYR A 58 -4.95 16.22 33.87
C TYR A 58 -5.66 17.48 34.36
N LEU A 59 -4.93 18.39 35.00
CA LEU A 59 -5.52 19.63 35.52
C LEU A 59 -5.65 20.65 34.39
N PRO A 60 -6.71 21.48 34.37
CA PRO A 60 -6.83 22.58 33.40
C PRO A 60 -5.66 23.58 33.46
N SER A 61 -5.01 23.70 34.63
CA SER A 61 -3.83 24.54 34.83
C SER A 61 -2.57 24.04 34.11
N ASP A 62 -2.54 22.77 33.69
CA ASP A 62 -1.35 22.15 33.09
C ASP A 62 -1.12 22.58 31.63
N GLY A 63 -2.12 23.18 30.98
CA GLY A 63 -2.02 23.68 29.62
C GLY A 63 -2.08 22.62 28.51
N PHE A 64 -2.37 21.34 28.84
CA PHE A 64 -2.41 20.24 27.88
C PHE A 64 -3.69 20.17 27.02
N THR A 65 -4.74 20.93 27.39
CA THR A 65 -6.09 20.84 26.79
C THR A 65 -6.10 21.06 25.28
N THR A 66 -5.38 22.06 24.78
CA THR A 66 -5.42 22.42 23.35
C THR A 66 -4.80 21.32 22.48
N LEU A 67 -3.62 20.81 22.87
CA LEU A 67 -2.92 19.78 22.10
C LEU A 67 -3.65 18.44 22.17
N ASN A 68 -4.24 18.09 23.31
CA ASN A 68 -5.11 16.91 23.43
C ASN A 68 -6.39 17.05 22.58
N THR A 69 -6.98 18.24 22.50
CA THR A 69 -8.15 18.50 21.63
C THR A 69 -7.79 18.31 20.16
N VAL A 70 -6.67 18.88 19.70
CA VAL A 70 -6.19 18.71 18.31
C VAL A 70 -5.92 17.23 18.02
N SER A 71 -5.25 16.54 18.94
CA SER A 71 -4.96 15.11 18.80
C SER A 71 -6.24 14.28 18.68
N THR A 72 -7.27 14.63 19.45
CA THR A 72 -8.60 13.99 19.43
C THR A 72 -9.32 14.20 18.10
N ILE A 73 -9.29 15.41 17.56
CA ILE A 73 -9.87 15.69 16.22
C ILE A 73 -9.18 14.84 15.15
N GLY A 74 -7.84 14.75 15.19
CA GLY A 74 -7.09 13.86 14.31
C GLY A 74 -7.47 12.40 14.49
N ALA A 75 -7.69 11.96 15.72
CA ALA A 75 -8.02 10.56 16.02
C ALA A 75 -9.41 10.17 15.50
N TYR A 76 -10.38 11.08 15.58
CA TYR A 76 -11.68 10.88 14.92
C TYR A 76 -11.54 10.83 13.40
N LEU A 77 -10.73 11.71 12.80
CA LEU A 77 -10.47 11.68 11.35
C LEU A 77 -9.82 10.34 10.92
N LEU A 78 -8.89 9.80 11.72
CA LEU A 78 -8.31 8.47 11.51
C LEU A 78 -9.34 7.34 11.62
N GLY A 79 -10.25 7.41 12.59
CA GLY A 79 -11.34 6.44 12.69
C GLY A 79 -12.26 6.48 11.47
N LEU A 80 -12.60 7.69 11.02
CA LEU A 80 -13.47 7.92 9.86
C LEU A 80 -12.80 7.54 8.53
N SER A 81 -11.47 7.60 8.43
CA SER A 81 -10.76 7.22 7.21
C SER A 81 -10.94 5.73 6.87
N MET A 82 -11.29 4.90 7.84
CA MET A 82 -11.56 3.48 7.59
C MET A 82 -12.87 3.23 6.82
N LEU A 83 -13.83 4.17 6.87
CA LEU A 83 -15.12 4.04 6.16
C LEU A 83 -14.96 3.96 4.62
N PRO A 84 -14.25 4.89 3.94
CA PRO A 84 -14.03 4.75 2.50
C PRO A 84 -13.22 3.51 2.15
N PHE A 85 -12.33 3.03 3.02
CA PHE A 85 -11.59 1.79 2.80
C PHE A 85 -12.50 0.56 2.82
N ILE A 86 -13.32 0.39 3.88
CA ILE A 86 -14.24 -0.75 4.00
C ILE A 86 -15.23 -0.74 2.83
N TYR A 87 -15.76 0.44 2.49
CA TYR A 87 -16.65 0.60 1.36
C TYR A 87 -15.98 0.21 0.04
N ASN A 88 -14.74 0.68 -0.20
CA ASN A 88 -13.98 0.34 -1.42
C ASN A 88 -13.76 -1.17 -1.54
N VAL A 89 -13.31 -1.84 -0.47
CA VAL A 89 -13.11 -3.29 -0.45
C VAL A 89 -14.40 -4.04 -0.75
N PHE A 90 -15.49 -3.68 -0.06
CA PHE A 90 -16.78 -4.34 -0.24
C PHE A 90 -17.34 -4.15 -1.66
N TYR A 91 -17.34 -2.91 -2.15
CA TYR A 91 -17.85 -2.57 -3.48
C TYR A 91 -17.00 -3.21 -4.57
N SER A 92 -15.68 -3.05 -4.53
CA SER A 92 -14.78 -3.60 -5.55
C SER A 92 -14.75 -5.12 -5.57
N TYR A 93 -14.91 -5.78 -4.42
CA TYR A 93 -15.02 -7.24 -4.39
C TYR A 93 -16.23 -7.75 -5.18
N ARG A 94 -17.36 -7.03 -5.12
CA ARG A 94 -18.61 -7.46 -5.76
C ARG A 94 -18.81 -6.92 -7.17
N TYR A 95 -18.35 -5.70 -7.43
CA TYR A 95 -18.68 -4.90 -8.62
C TYR A 95 -17.46 -4.22 -9.28
N GLY A 96 -16.27 -4.34 -8.71
CA GLY A 96 -15.05 -3.70 -9.26
C GLY A 96 -14.65 -4.29 -10.62
N ASP A 97 -13.89 -3.50 -11.38
CA ASP A 97 -13.43 -3.89 -12.72
C ASP A 97 -12.63 -5.19 -12.68
N ALA A 98 -12.99 -6.13 -13.56
CA ALA A 98 -12.34 -7.43 -13.62
C ALA A 98 -10.95 -7.31 -14.26
N VAL A 99 -9.98 -7.97 -13.64
CA VAL A 99 -8.61 -8.08 -14.15
C VAL A 99 -8.54 -9.28 -15.08
N THR A 100 -8.21 -9.04 -16.36
CA THR A 100 -8.07 -10.08 -17.38
C THR A 100 -6.61 -10.39 -17.74
N VAL A 101 -5.67 -9.79 -17.03
CA VAL A 101 -4.22 -9.90 -17.27
C VAL A 101 -3.51 -10.45 -16.02
N ASP A 102 -2.35 -11.06 -16.22
CA ASP A 102 -1.55 -11.64 -15.13
C ASP A 102 -0.95 -10.56 -14.22
N ASP A 103 -0.63 -9.40 -14.81
CA ASP A 103 -0.06 -8.24 -14.13
C ASP A 103 -0.88 -6.95 -14.39
N PRO A 104 -1.79 -6.57 -13.47
CA PRO A 104 -2.57 -5.33 -13.57
C PRO A 104 -1.74 -4.06 -13.35
N TRP A 105 -0.53 -4.17 -12.77
CA TRP A 105 0.35 -3.03 -12.50
C TRP A 105 1.42 -2.83 -13.58
N GLY A 106 1.54 -3.77 -14.52
CA GLY A 106 2.35 -3.72 -15.72
C GLY A 106 3.82 -4.12 -15.54
N PHE A 107 4.49 -3.66 -14.49
CA PHE A 107 5.93 -3.90 -14.26
C PHE A 107 6.23 -4.74 -13.02
N GLY A 108 5.38 -5.72 -12.73
CA GLY A 108 5.54 -6.71 -11.67
C GLY A 108 6.83 -7.51 -11.79
N ASN A 109 7.45 -7.80 -10.65
CA ASN A 109 8.82 -8.30 -10.58
C ASN A 109 8.90 -9.75 -10.13
N SER A 110 8.38 -9.97 -8.93
CA SER A 110 8.28 -11.26 -8.25
C SER A 110 7.46 -12.25 -9.07
N LEU A 111 7.70 -13.55 -8.84
CA LEU A 111 7.02 -14.66 -9.52
C LEU A 111 5.48 -14.59 -9.44
N GLU A 112 4.94 -13.94 -8.42
CA GLU A 112 3.50 -13.78 -8.26
C GLU A 112 2.86 -13.11 -9.48
N TRP A 113 3.56 -12.20 -10.18
CA TRP A 113 3.02 -11.49 -11.34
C TRP A 113 3.14 -12.27 -12.65
N ALA A 114 3.64 -13.51 -12.62
CA ALA A 114 3.73 -14.41 -13.77
C ALA A 114 2.62 -15.48 -13.81
N THR A 115 1.61 -15.36 -12.95
CA THR A 115 0.42 -16.23 -12.94
C THR A 115 -0.86 -15.41 -13.04
N SER A 116 -2.00 -16.07 -13.25
CA SER A 116 -3.29 -15.40 -13.44
C SER A 116 -3.77 -14.61 -12.21
N CYS A 117 -4.73 -13.71 -12.44
CA CYS A 117 -5.47 -12.98 -11.39
C CYS A 117 -6.96 -13.39 -11.43
N PRO A 118 -7.49 -14.16 -10.47
CA PRO A 118 -6.80 -14.80 -9.35
C PRO A 118 -5.96 -16.03 -9.76
N PRO A 119 -4.98 -16.45 -8.95
CA PRO A 119 -4.22 -17.66 -9.19
C PRO A 119 -5.09 -18.93 -9.18
N PRO A 120 -4.72 -19.97 -9.95
CA PRO A 120 -5.35 -21.28 -9.85
C PRO A 120 -5.07 -21.93 -8.49
N ARG A 121 -5.81 -22.99 -8.15
CA ARG A 121 -5.71 -23.71 -6.86
C ARG A 121 -4.28 -24.09 -6.45
N HIS A 122 -3.41 -24.39 -7.42
CA HIS A 122 -2.01 -24.77 -7.19
C HIS A 122 -1.02 -23.70 -7.67
N ASN A 123 -1.42 -22.42 -7.61
CA ASN A 123 -0.67 -21.20 -7.90
C ASN A 123 -0.20 -21.00 -9.36
N PHE A 124 0.33 -22.01 -10.05
CA PHE A 124 0.91 -21.86 -11.39
C PHE A 124 0.40 -22.93 -12.35
N LEU A 125 0.14 -22.53 -13.60
CA LEU A 125 -0.09 -23.46 -14.72
C LEU A 125 1.25 -23.87 -15.37
N ALA A 126 2.17 -22.92 -15.52
CA ALA A 126 3.54 -23.13 -15.96
C ALA A 126 4.47 -22.19 -15.18
N MET A 127 5.64 -22.68 -14.79
CA MET A 127 6.64 -21.85 -14.13
C MET A 127 7.56 -21.16 -15.15
N PRO A 128 7.75 -19.83 -15.06
CA PRO A 128 8.73 -19.14 -15.89
C PRO A 128 10.15 -19.54 -15.46
N ARG A 129 11.10 -19.44 -16.39
CA ARG A 129 12.51 -19.71 -16.09
C ARG A 129 13.09 -18.58 -15.24
N ILE A 130 13.58 -18.91 -14.04
CA ILE A 130 14.16 -17.94 -13.11
C ILE A 130 15.63 -17.70 -13.47
N ARG A 131 15.99 -16.46 -13.84
CA ARG A 131 17.37 -16.05 -14.16
C ARG A 131 17.86 -14.86 -13.33
N SER A 132 16.97 -14.13 -12.67
CA SER A 132 17.27 -12.98 -11.82
C SER A 132 16.28 -12.84 -10.67
N GLU A 133 16.40 -11.75 -9.91
CA GLU A 133 15.49 -11.36 -8.84
C GLU A 133 14.10 -10.91 -9.34
N ARG A 134 13.94 -10.65 -10.65
CA ARG A 134 12.68 -10.15 -11.26
C ARG A 134 12.17 -11.06 -12.39
N PRO A 135 11.85 -12.34 -12.11
CA PRO A 135 11.50 -13.31 -13.15
C PRO A 135 10.20 -12.97 -13.92
N ALA A 136 9.21 -12.33 -13.30
CA ALA A 136 7.99 -11.93 -14.02
C ALA A 136 8.26 -10.76 -14.99
N PHE A 137 9.11 -9.81 -14.58
CA PHE A 137 9.51 -8.71 -15.45
C PHE A 137 10.26 -9.22 -16.68
N GLU A 138 11.19 -10.15 -16.50
CA GLU A 138 11.94 -10.75 -17.61
C GLU A 138 11.04 -11.49 -18.60
N LEU A 139 10.01 -12.17 -18.09
CA LEU A 139 9.01 -12.85 -18.91
C LEU A 139 8.23 -11.87 -19.79
N HIS A 140 7.79 -10.75 -19.22
CA HIS A 140 6.99 -9.74 -19.94
C HIS A 140 7.83 -8.82 -20.84
N TYR A 141 9.12 -8.62 -20.53
CA TYR A 141 10.01 -7.68 -21.20
C TYR A 141 11.32 -8.32 -21.72
N PRO A 142 11.27 -9.30 -22.63
CA PRO A 142 12.46 -10.03 -23.09
C PRO A 142 13.46 -9.14 -23.85
N HIS A 143 12.98 -8.07 -24.50
CA HIS A 143 13.81 -7.12 -25.24
C HIS A 143 14.72 -6.28 -24.33
N VAL A 144 14.36 -6.09 -23.06
CA VAL A 144 15.18 -5.33 -22.10
C VAL A 144 16.41 -6.16 -21.70
N ILE A 145 16.25 -7.48 -21.63
CA ILE A 145 17.34 -8.41 -21.30
C ILE A 145 18.36 -8.45 -22.43
N SER A 146 17.91 -8.58 -23.68
CA SER A 146 18.82 -8.66 -24.84
C SER A 146 19.64 -7.38 -25.03
N GLN A 147 19.05 -6.22 -24.76
CA GLN A 147 19.77 -4.94 -24.74
C GLN A 147 20.85 -4.94 -23.67
N LYS A 148 20.52 -5.31 -22.43
CA LYS A 148 21.46 -5.35 -21.30
C LYS A 148 22.61 -6.34 -21.56
N GLU A 149 22.32 -7.49 -22.17
CA GLU A 149 23.35 -8.46 -22.57
C GLU A 149 24.26 -7.88 -23.66
N SER A 150 23.70 -7.22 -24.68
CA SER A 150 24.49 -6.58 -25.75
C SER A 150 25.38 -5.43 -25.25
N GLU A 151 24.90 -4.65 -24.29
CA GLU A 151 25.66 -3.57 -23.66
C GLU A 151 26.81 -4.13 -22.82
N LYS A 152 26.55 -5.22 -22.08
CA LYS A 152 27.56 -5.91 -21.29
C LYS A 152 28.68 -6.46 -22.17
N VAL A 153 28.35 -7.09 -23.30
CA VAL A 153 29.34 -7.53 -24.30
C VAL A 153 30.15 -6.34 -24.83
N ARG A 154 29.49 -5.26 -25.27
CA ARG A 154 30.15 -4.06 -25.78
C ARG A 154 31.04 -3.36 -24.73
N SER A 155 30.73 -3.49 -23.44
CA SER A 155 31.55 -2.95 -22.35
C SER A 155 32.79 -3.79 -22.07
N TYR A 156 32.74 -5.10 -22.34
CA TYR A 156 33.87 -6.00 -22.16
C TYR A 156 34.89 -5.86 -23.30
N ASP A 157 34.42 -5.56 -24.52
CA ASP A 157 35.25 -5.37 -25.71
C ASP A 157 35.94 -3.98 -25.79
N ARG A 158 35.73 -3.09 -24.81
CA ARG A 158 36.38 -1.77 -24.71
C ARG A 158 37.37 -1.73 -23.56
#